data_AF-B4IEL3-F1
#
_entry.id   AF-B4IEL3-F1
#
_cell.length_a   1.000
_cell.length_b   1.000
_cell.length_c   1.000
_cell.angle_alpha   90.00
_cell.angle_beta   90.00
_cell.angle_gamma   90.00
#
_symmetry.space_group_name_H-M   'P 1'
#
loop_
_entity.id
_entity.type
_entity.pdbx_description
1 polymer ?
#
loop_
_entity_poly.entity_id
_entity_poly.type
_entity_poly.pdbx_seq_one_letter_code
_entity_poly.pdbx_strand_id
1 'polypeptide(L)'
;MTDSSKGMEHPTSWYCRFYNSVREAPINVPLLIISCVLFYKLGFLVRRLSGEEPHFSDDNDQEVDLPPLRQDFTVRELRKYDGTRADGRILVAIIFNIYDVSRSVHYYGRNGVNPNYAGRDISRILINSPEYLNDSEDFDDLSDLSSNQMNTLREWEQQYKQKYPFVGKLKEKLQVNDTD
;
A
#
# COMPACT_ATOMS: atom_id res chain seq x y z
N MET A 1 41.38 -24.08 60.96
CA MET A 1 42.10 -22.79 60.95
C MET A 1 42.45 -22.47 59.51
N THR A 2 41.96 -21.31 59.02
CA THR A 2 42.43 -20.49 57.86
C THR A 2 42.42 -21.15 56.47
N ASP A 3 41.92 -20.59 55.36
CA ASP A 3 41.61 -19.21 54.94
C ASP A 3 40.80 -19.28 53.61
N SER A 4 39.55 -18.82 53.51
CA SER A 4 39.09 -17.53 52.95
C SER A 4 39.66 -17.07 51.59
N SER A 5 38.82 -17.21 50.54
CA SER A 5 38.40 -16.20 49.54
C SER A 5 39.42 -15.31 48.79
N LYS A 6 39.38 -15.38 47.43
CA LYS A 6 39.34 -14.28 46.42
C LYS A 6 39.92 -14.76 45.08
N GLY A 7 39.37 -14.48 43.90
CA GLY A 7 38.21 -13.69 43.53
C GLY A 7 37.84 -14.01 42.07
N MET A 8 36.54 -14.05 41.79
CA MET A 8 36.04 -14.09 40.41
C MET A 8 36.11 -12.66 39.85
N GLU A 9 37.09 -12.39 38.99
CA GLU A 9 37.10 -11.16 38.20
C GLU A 9 36.08 -11.30 37.07
N HIS A 10 34.95 -10.59 37.20
CA HIS A 10 34.04 -10.40 36.08
C HIS A 10 34.69 -9.42 35.09
N PRO A 11 34.92 -9.80 33.82
CA PRO A 11 35.40 -8.84 32.83
C PRO A 11 34.34 -7.75 32.70
N THR A 12 34.76 -6.49 32.91
CA THR A 12 33.90 -5.34 32.65
C THR A 12 33.44 -5.42 31.21
N SER A 13 32.14 -5.68 31.04
CA SER A 13 31.52 -5.89 29.74
C SER A 13 31.84 -4.71 28.83
N TRP A 14 32.04 -4.95 27.54
CA TRP A 14 32.47 -3.92 26.59
C TRP A 14 31.60 -2.66 26.61
N TYR A 15 30.32 -2.82 26.97
CA TYR A 15 29.36 -1.74 27.19
C TYR A 15 29.76 -0.77 28.32
N CYS A 16 30.39 -1.25 29.39
CA CYS A 16 30.88 -0.41 30.49
C CYS A 16 32.04 0.48 30.04
N ARG A 17 32.97 -0.07 29.25
CA ARG A 17 34.09 0.69 28.66
C ARG A 17 33.59 1.73 27.66
N PHE A 18 32.62 1.34 26.84
CA PHE A 18 31.96 2.22 25.91
C PHE A 18 31.22 3.36 26.64
N TYR A 19 30.41 3.04 27.65
CA TYR A 19 29.65 4.02 28.42
C TYR A 19 30.55 5.05 29.12
N ASN A 20 31.63 4.61 29.77
CA ASN A 20 32.58 5.52 30.40
C ASN A 20 33.32 6.37 29.37
N SER A 21 33.69 5.81 28.22
CA SER A 21 34.31 6.56 27.11
C SER A 21 33.38 7.60 26.48
N VAL A 22 32.07 7.32 26.39
CA VAL A 22 31.08 8.30 25.94
C VAL A 22 30.86 9.40 26.97
N ARG A 23 30.94 9.08 28.26
CA ARG A 23 30.78 10.05 29.36
C ARG A 23 31.99 10.95 29.56
N GLU A 24 33.20 10.44 29.38
CA GLU A 24 34.46 11.16 29.61
C GLU A 24 34.88 12.04 28.42
N ALA A 25 34.47 11.68 27.19
CA ALA A 25 34.74 12.46 25.99
C ALA A 25 33.47 13.17 25.50
N PRO A 26 33.30 14.49 25.76
CA PRO A 26 32.08 15.22 25.45
C PRO A 26 31.75 15.26 23.94
N ILE A 27 32.71 14.91 23.08
CA ILE A 27 32.53 14.83 21.62
C ILE A 27 31.75 13.58 21.17
N ASN A 28 31.70 12.52 21.99
CA ASN A 28 31.00 11.29 21.64
C ASN A 28 29.48 11.44 21.73
N VAL A 29 28.99 12.35 22.58
CA VAL A 29 27.55 12.65 22.72
C VAL A 29 26.95 13.29 21.46
N PRO A 30 27.50 14.39 20.90
CA PRO A 30 26.96 14.96 19.65
C PRO A 30 27.14 14.01 18.47
N LEU A 31 28.21 13.21 18.42
CA LEU A 31 28.39 12.19 17.38
C LEU A 31 27.31 11.11 17.45
N LEU A 32 26.92 10.68 18.66
CA LEU A 32 25.85 9.70 18.86
C LEU A 32 24.48 10.30 18.48
N ILE A 33 24.23 11.55 18.83
CA ILE A 33 22.99 12.26 18.42
C ILE A 33 22.93 12.40 16.90
N ILE A 34 24.01 12.83 16.25
CA ILE A 34 24.08 12.95 14.78
C ILE A 34 23.89 11.58 14.13
N SER A 35 24.56 10.54 14.63
CA SER A 35 24.39 9.17 14.17
C SER A 35 22.93 8.73 14.28
N CYS A 36 22.29 8.90 15.44
CA CYS A 36 20.87 8.60 15.65
C CYS A 36 19.96 9.38 14.69
N VAL A 37 20.23 10.67 14.46
CA VAL A 37 19.45 11.49 13.52
C VAL A 37 19.65 11.03 12.08
N LEU A 38 20.87 10.64 11.69
CA LEU A 38 21.16 10.10 10.37
C LEU A 38 20.52 8.73 10.16
N PHE A 39 20.58 7.84 11.15
CA PHE A 39 19.87 6.55 11.10
C PHE A 39 18.35 6.73 11.11
N TYR A 40 17.83 7.71 11.86
CA TYR A 40 16.41 8.05 11.82
C TYR A 40 16.01 8.63 10.46
N LYS A 41 16.79 9.56 9.90
CA LYS A 41 16.53 10.17 8.58
C LYS A 41 16.72 9.17 7.46
N LEU A 42 17.68 8.25 7.57
CA LEU A 42 17.91 7.16 6.62
C LEU A 42 16.79 6.14 6.74
N GLY A 43 16.38 5.73 7.94
CA GLY A 43 15.24 4.84 8.15
C GLY A 43 13.91 5.48 7.72
N PHE A 44 13.74 6.79 7.94
CA PHE A 44 12.60 7.56 7.48
C PHE A 44 12.61 7.76 5.96
N LEU A 45 13.77 8.04 5.36
CA LEU A 45 13.93 8.17 3.91
C LEU A 45 13.79 6.82 3.22
N VAL A 46 14.35 5.75 3.79
CA VAL A 46 14.15 4.37 3.34
C VAL A 46 12.69 4.00 3.50
N ARG A 47 12.01 4.28 4.62
CA ARG A 47 10.55 4.08 4.73
C ARG A 47 9.74 4.90 3.72
N ARG A 48 10.20 6.11 3.39
CA ARG A 48 9.56 6.99 2.41
C ARG A 48 9.82 6.56 0.96
N LEU A 49 10.97 5.93 0.69
CA LEU A 49 11.36 5.40 -0.63
C LEU A 49 10.85 3.97 -0.84
N SER A 50 10.88 3.15 0.20
CA SER A 50 10.23 1.85 0.34
C SER A 50 8.75 2.02 0.62
N GLY A 51 8.14 3.11 0.10
CA GLY A 51 6.80 3.58 0.38
C GLY A 51 5.92 2.40 0.64
N GLU A 52 5.55 2.24 1.92
CA GLU A 52 5.08 1.00 2.52
C GLU A 52 4.17 0.29 1.53
N GLU A 53 4.75 -0.62 0.73
CA GLU A 53 3.99 -1.29 -0.29
C GLU A 53 2.93 -2.03 0.51
N PRO A 54 1.65 -1.89 0.15
CA PRO A 54 0.65 -2.75 0.75
C PRO A 54 1.16 -4.14 0.46
N HIS A 55 1.61 -4.80 1.52
CA HIS A 55 2.11 -6.14 1.42
C HIS A 55 0.87 -6.99 1.19
N PHE A 56 0.45 -7.03 -0.08
CA PHE A 56 -0.54 -7.94 -0.61
C PHE A 56 0.06 -9.32 -0.36
N SER A 57 -0.25 -9.91 0.79
CA SER A 57 0.22 -11.23 1.13
C SER A 57 -0.48 -12.19 0.18
N ASP A 58 0.28 -12.80 -0.72
CA ASP A 58 -0.23 -13.79 -1.68
C ASP A 58 -0.84 -15.02 -0.99
N ASP A 59 -0.54 -15.23 0.30
CA ASP A 59 -0.98 -16.39 1.09
C ASP A 59 -2.51 -16.50 1.27
N ASN A 60 -3.29 -15.46 0.95
CA ASN A 60 -4.75 -15.43 1.15
C ASN A 60 -5.55 -15.08 -0.12
N ASP A 61 -4.89 -15.05 -1.30
CA ASP A 61 -5.60 -14.92 -2.56
C ASP A 61 -6.30 -16.26 -2.89
N GLN A 62 -7.61 -16.22 -3.13
CA GLN A 62 -8.39 -17.40 -3.49
C GLN A 62 -8.30 -17.67 -5.00
N GLU A 63 -8.17 -18.94 -5.37
CA GLU A 63 -8.31 -19.37 -6.76
C GLU A 63 -9.77 -19.23 -7.18
N VAL A 64 -10.07 -18.14 -7.88
CA VAL A 64 -11.41 -17.82 -8.35
C VAL A 64 -11.48 -18.17 -9.85
N ASP A 65 -12.17 -19.27 -10.17
CA ASP A 65 -12.40 -19.73 -11.55
C ASP A 65 -13.52 -18.91 -12.20
N LEU A 66 -13.21 -17.64 -12.49
CA LEU A 66 -14.08 -16.76 -13.26
C LEU A 66 -13.59 -16.65 -14.70
N PRO A 67 -14.50 -16.67 -15.69
CA PRO A 67 -14.09 -16.47 -17.08
C PRO A 67 -13.42 -15.10 -17.24
N PRO A 68 -12.39 -14.99 -18.09
CA PRO A 68 -11.72 -13.72 -18.32
C PRO A 68 -12.71 -12.70 -18.88
N LEU A 69 -12.74 -11.52 -18.28
CA LEU A 69 -13.60 -10.42 -18.71
C LEU A 69 -12.74 -9.37 -19.42
N ARG A 70 -13.15 -8.97 -20.62
CA ARG A 70 -12.50 -7.89 -21.37
C ARG A 70 -13.56 -6.92 -21.88
N GLN A 71 -13.75 -5.84 -21.13
CA GLN A 71 -14.82 -4.88 -21.42
C GLN A 71 -14.49 -3.53 -20.78
N ASP A 72 -14.84 -2.45 -21.48
CA ASP A 72 -14.83 -1.09 -20.92
C ASP A 72 -16.13 -0.81 -20.18
N PHE A 73 -16.05 -0.01 -19.11
CA PHE A 73 -17.19 0.29 -18.25
C PHE A 73 -17.34 1.79 -18.03
N THR A 74 -18.57 2.22 -17.83
CA THR A 74 -18.87 3.48 -17.14
C THR A 74 -18.79 3.30 -15.63
N VAL A 75 -18.74 4.41 -14.89
CA VAL A 75 -18.78 4.41 -13.40
C VAL A 75 -19.99 3.62 -12.89
N ARG A 76 -21.17 3.82 -13.47
CA ARG A 76 -22.40 3.14 -13.06
C ARG A 76 -22.39 1.64 -13.35
N GLU A 77 -21.75 1.21 -14.42
CA GLU A 77 -21.62 -0.21 -14.72
C GLU A 77 -20.58 -0.88 -13.83
N LEU A 78 -19.46 -0.20 -13.56
CA LEU A 78 -18.43 -0.67 -12.65
C LEU A 78 -18.99 -0.91 -11.23
N ARG A 79 -19.88 -0.02 -10.74
CA ARG A 79 -20.55 -0.16 -9.43
C ARG A 79 -21.30 -1.46 -9.24
N LYS A 80 -21.73 -2.12 -10.32
CA LYS A 80 -22.42 -3.41 -10.24
C LYS A 80 -21.48 -4.54 -9.83
N TYR A 81 -20.17 -4.37 -9.97
CA TYR A 81 -19.16 -5.39 -9.69
C TYR A 81 -18.51 -5.17 -8.31
N ASP A 82 -19.35 -5.13 -7.28
CA ASP A 82 -18.98 -4.94 -5.88
C ASP A 82 -18.85 -6.28 -5.10
N GLY A 83 -18.93 -7.42 -5.80
CA GLY A 83 -18.93 -8.75 -5.21
C GLY A 83 -20.27 -9.23 -4.66
N THR A 84 -21.36 -8.48 -4.79
CA THR A 84 -22.71 -8.90 -4.33
C THR A 84 -23.51 -9.68 -5.37
N ARG A 85 -23.05 -9.66 -6.62
CA ARG A 85 -23.65 -10.40 -7.73
C ARG A 85 -23.54 -11.91 -7.54
N ALA A 86 -24.34 -12.65 -8.30
CA ALA A 86 -24.31 -14.12 -8.30
C ALA A 86 -22.95 -14.70 -8.74
N ASP A 87 -22.21 -14.00 -9.60
CA ASP A 87 -20.85 -14.38 -10.01
C ASP A 87 -19.78 -13.97 -8.98
N GLY A 88 -20.13 -13.18 -7.96
CA GLY A 88 -19.21 -12.73 -6.92
C GLY A 88 -18.04 -11.87 -7.42
N ARG A 89 -18.07 -11.41 -8.69
CA ARG A 89 -16.94 -10.69 -9.30
C ARG A 89 -16.80 -9.30 -8.67
N ILE A 90 -15.56 -8.96 -8.32
CA ILE A 90 -15.17 -7.66 -7.76
C ILE A 90 -14.22 -6.97 -8.72
N LEU A 91 -14.58 -5.78 -9.18
CA LEU A 91 -13.76 -4.96 -10.06
C LEU A 91 -13.36 -3.66 -9.37
N VAL A 92 -12.17 -3.17 -9.66
CA VAL A 92 -11.64 -1.89 -9.13
C VAL A 92 -10.99 -1.12 -10.27
N ALA A 93 -11.18 0.21 -10.31
CA ALA A 93 -10.53 1.09 -11.26
C ALA A 93 -9.42 1.93 -10.60
N ILE A 94 -8.30 2.09 -11.32
CA ILE A 94 -7.15 2.94 -10.96
C ILE A 94 -6.60 3.60 -12.22
N ILE A 95 -6.51 4.93 -12.25
CA ILE A 95 -6.12 5.72 -13.43
C ILE A 95 -6.85 5.22 -14.70
N PHE A 96 -8.19 5.16 -14.63
CA PHE A 96 -9.03 4.68 -15.73
C PHE A 96 -8.78 3.24 -16.18
N ASN A 97 -7.94 2.45 -15.51
CA ASN A 97 -7.74 1.02 -15.79
C ASN A 97 -8.56 0.18 -14.82
N ILE A 98 -9.27 -0.80 -15.33
CA ILE A 98 -10.12 -1.70 -14.54
C ILE A 98 -9.41 -3.04 -14.38
N TYR A 99 -9.34 -3.49 -13.12
CA TYR A 99 -8.69 -4.72 -12.70
C TYR A 99 -9.69 -5.65 -12.03
N ASP A 100 -9.55 -6.96 -12.28
CA ASP A 100 -10.32 -7.99 -11.61
C ASP A 100 -9.64 -8.39 -10.29
N VAL A 101 -10.21 -7.93 -9.18
CA VAL A 101 -9.68 -8.18 -7.84
C VAL A 101 -10.44 -9.29 -7.12
N SER A 102 -11.24 -10.09 -7.84
CA SER A 102 -12.10 -11.12 -7.26
C SER A 102 -11.34 -12.16 -6.46
N ARG A 103 -10.06 -12.43 -6.79
CA ARG A 103 -9.20 -13.34 -6.03
C ARG A 103 -8.86 -12.84 -4.62
N SER A 104 -8.99 -11.54 -4.37
CA SER A 104 -8.64 -10.90 -3.10
C SER A 104 -9.87 -10.49 -2.29
N VAL A 105 -10.85 -11.39 -2.16
CA VAL A 105 -12.11 -11.16 -1.42
C VAL A 105 -11.88 -10.71 0.03
N HIS A 106 -10.81 -11.18 0.68
CA HIS A 106 -10.48 -10.76 2.04
C HIS A 106 -10.10 -9.28 2.16
N TYR A 107 -9.71 -8.62 1.07
CA TYR A 107 -9.52 -7.18 1.01
C TYR A 107 -10.78 -6.46 0.54
N TYR A 108 -11.33 -6.85 -0.61
CA TYR A 108 -12.34 -6.06 -1.31
C TYR A 108 -13.78 -6.57 -1.15
N GLY A 109 -13.96 -7.80 -0.66
CA GLY A 109 -15.28 -8.37 -0.42
C GLY A 109 -16.02 -7.63 0.69
N ARG A 110 -17.33 -7.87 0.82
CA ARG A 110 -18.22 -7.17 1.77
C ARG A 110 -17.75 -7.18 3.23
N ASN A 111 -17.03 -8.22 3.64
CA ASN A 111 -16.47 -8.38 4.98
C ASN A 111 -14.93 -8.22 5.01
N GLY A 112 -14.35 -7.66 3.94
CA GLY A 112 -12.91 -7.49 3.79
C GLY A 112 -12.39 -6.26 4.54
N VAL A 113 -11.09 -6.00 4.38
CA VAL A 113 -10.41 -4.84 4.98
C VAL A 113 -10.90 -3.52 4.40
N ASN A 114 -11.09 -3.46 3.07
CA ASN A 114 -11.48 -2.29 2.30
C ASN A 114 -12.69 -2.59 1.39
N PRO A 115 -13.87 -2.93 1.97
CA PRO A 115 -15.06 -3.29 1.20
C PRO A 115 -15.57 -2.12 0.34
N ASN A 116 -15.28 -0.89 0.75
CA ASN A 116 -15.73 0.32 0.06
C ASN A 116 -15.05 0.52 -1.31
N TYR A 117 -14.03 -0.27 -1.66
CA TYR A 117 -13.32 -0.15 -2.94
C TYR A 117 -14.00 -0.94 -4.05
N ALA A 118 -14.82 -1.92 -3.68
CA ALA A 118 -15.47 -2.83 -4.60
C ALA A 118 -16.39 -2.07 -5.57
N GLY A 119 -16.18 -2.27 -6.88
CA GLY A 119 -16.98 -1.64 -7.94
C GLY A 119 -16.70 -0.15 -8.13
N ARG A 120 -15.56 0.39 -7.69
CA ARG A 120 -15.27 1.84 -7.72
C ARG A 120 -13.93 2.19 -8.33
N ASP A 121 -13.82 3.46 -8.73
CA ASP A 121 -12.53 4.10 -8.98
C ASP A 121 -11.91 4.54 -7.65
N ILE A 122 -10.78 3.94 -7.31
CA ILE A 122 -10.08 4.20 -6.06
C ILE A 122 -8.92 5.18 -6.22
N SER A 123 -8.73 5.77 -7.40
CA SER A 123 -7.63 6.71 -7.67
C SER A 123 -7.57 7.81 -6.61
N ARG A 124 -8.69 8.48 -6.32
CA ARG A 124 -8.72 9.51 -5.25
C ARG A 124 -8.39 8.97 -3.87
N ILE A 125 -8.83 7.77 -3.56
CA ILE A 125 -8.63 7.15 -2.25
C ILE A 125 -7.16 6.80 -2.04
N LEU A 126 -6.43 6.45 -3.12
CA LEU A 126 -5.01 6.10 -3.04
C LEU A 126 -4.08 7.29 -2.83
N ILE A 127 -4.49 8.50 -3.22
CA ILE A 127 -3.71 9.74 -3.02
C ILE A 127 -4.15 10.54 -1.81
N ASN A 128 -5.39 10.36 -1.36
CA ASN A 128 -5.97 11.03 -0.21
C ASN A 128 -6.04 10.06 0.98
N SER A 129 -6.48 10.55 2.14
CA SER A 129 -6.83 9.68 3.26
C SER A 129 -8.07 8.84 2.93
N PRO A 130 -8.23 7.63 3.52
CA PRO A 130 -9.38 6.73 3.27
C PRO A 130 -10.75 7.34 3.62
N GLU A 131 -10.76 8.46 4.35
CA GLU A 131 -11.94 9.27 4.66
C GLU A 131 -12.51 9.99 3.41
N TYR A 132 -11.73 10.07 2.32
CA TYR A 132 -12.09 10.69 1.05
C TYR A 132 -12.74 9.68 0.08
N LEU A 133 -13.71 8.90 0.57
CA LEU A 133 -14.55 8.09 -0.31
C LEU A 133 -15.35 9.03 -1.21
N ASN A 134 -14.98 9.10 -2.49
CA ASN A 134 -15.80 9.76 -3.48
C ASN A 134 -17.01 8.87 -3.76
N ASP A 135 -18.13 9.13 -3.08
CA ASP A 135 -19.39 8.43 -3.34
C ASP A 135 -20.13 9.00 -4.57
N SER A 136 -19.50 9.89 -5.32
CA SER A 136 -20.04 10.35 -6.59
C SER A 136 -20.19 9.19 -7.58
N GLU A 137 -21.28 9.24 -8.35
CA GLU A 137 -21.49 8.35 -9.50
C GLU A 137 -20.90 8.91 -10.79
N ASP A 138 -20.32 10.10 -10.71
CA ASP A 138 -19.76 10.80 -11.86
C ASP A 138 -18.33 10.36 -12.13
N PHE A 139 -17.94 10.50 -13.40
CA PHE A 139 -16.57 10.23 -13.84
C PHE A 139 -15.62 11.30 -13.30
N ASP A 140 -14.52 10.87 -12.70
CA ASP A 140 -13.48 11.73 -12.15
C ASP A 140 -12.33 11.85 -13.14
N ASP A 141 -12.13 13.04 -13.73
CA ASP A 141 -11.12 13.23 -14.78
C ASP A 141 -9.68 13.33 -14.27
N LEU A 142 -9.47 13.39 -12.95
CA LEU A 142 -8.16 13.48 -12.28
C LEU A 142 -7.29 14.66 -12.77
N SER A 143 -7.89 15.67 -13.41
CA SER A 143 -7.16 16.75 -14.09
C SER A 143 -6.54 17.77 -13.13
N ASP A 144 -7.03 17.84 -11.90
CA ASP A 144 -6.57 18.68 -10.80
C ASP A 144 -5.39 18.07 -10.01
N LEU A 145 -4.97 16.84 -10.35
CA LEU A 145 -3.87 16.18 -9.64
C LEU A 145 -2.51 16.80 -9.94
N SER A 146 -1.73 17.02 -8.88
CA SER A 146 -0.32 17.41 -9.02
C SER A 146 0.52 16.27 -9.61
N SER A 147 1.67 16.62 -10.21
CA SER A 147 2.61 15.63 -10.76
C SER A 147 3.04 14.57 -9.75
N ASN A 148 3.19 14.96 -8.47
CA ASN A 148 3.56 14.02 -7.42
C ASN A 148 2.44 13.02 -7.13
N GLN A 149 1.18 13.48 -7.03
CA GLN A 149 0.03 12.60 -6.83
C GLN A 149 -0.16 11.65 -8.02
N MET A 150 0.03 12.15 -9.24
CA MET A 150 -0.03 11.32 -10.45
C MET A 150 1.07 10.25 -10.48
N ASN A 151 2.28 10.56 -10.00
CA ASN A 151 3.36 9.57 -9.90
C ASN A 151 3.02 8.47 -8.89
N THR A 152 2.52 8.84 -7.71
CA THR A 152 2.03 7.89 -6.71
C THR A 152 0.94 6.98 -7.28
N LEU A 153 -0.03 7.53 -8.03
CA LEU A 153 -1.04 6.69 -8.69
C LEU A 153 -0.45 5.70 -9.69
N ARG A 154 0.59 6.10 -10.44
CA ARG A 154 1.23 5.22 -11.42
C ARG A 154 1.96 4.05 -10.75
N GLU A 155 2.58 4.30 -9.59
CA GLU A 155 3.19 3.25 -8.78
C GLU A 155 2.13 2.23 -8.33
N TRP A 156 0.99 2.71 -7.83
CA TRP A 156 -0.15 1.87 -7.49
C TRP A 156 -0.72 1.10 -8.68
N GLU A 157 -0.91 1.76 -9.82
CA GLU A 157 -1.39 1.12 -11.05
C GLU A 157 -0.46 0.00 -11.49
N GLN A 158 0.85 0.19 -11.38
CA GLN A 158 1.84 -0.82 -11.71
C GLN A 158 1.74 -2.05 -10.78
N GLN A 159 1.54 -1.85 -9.47
CA GLN A 159 1.32 -2.95 -8.53
C GLN A 159 0.04 -3.74 -8.88
N TYR A 160 -1.07 -3.04 -9.14
CA TYR A 160 -2.32 -3.68 -9.53
C TYR A 160 -2.21 -4.42 -10.86
N LYS A 161 -1.47 -3.88 -11.82
CA LYS A 161 -1.22 -4.53 -13.12
C LYS A 161 -0.41 -5.82 -13.00
N GLN A 162 0.54 -5.86 -12.08
CA GLN A 162 1.33 -7.06 -11.81
C GLN A 162 0.50 -8.12 -11.08
N LYS A 163 -0.36 -7.67 -10.16
CA LYS A 163 -1.14 -8.56 -9.32
C LYS A 163 -2.40 -9.08 -10.01
N TYR A 164 -3.20 -8.22 -10.63
CA TYR A 164 -4.56 -8.53 -11.06
C TYR A 164 -4.72 -8.56 -12.59
N PRO A 165 -5.62 -9.40 -13.13
CA PRO A 165 -5.97 -9.38 -14.54
C PRO A 165 -6.56 -8.03 -14.95
N PHE A 166 -6.05 -7.47 -16.05
CA PHE A 166 -6.63 -6.30 -16.69
C PHE A 166 -7.93 -6.66 -17.40
N VAL A 167 -8.97 -5.84 -17.16
CA VAL A 167 -10.32 -6.03 -17.72
C VAL A 167 -10.60 -5.03 -18.84
N GLY A 168 -10.32 -3.76 -18.63
CA GLY A 168 -10.65 -2.72 -19.61
C GLY A 168 -10.47 -1.32 -19.06
N LYS A 169 -11.07 -0.34 -19.73
CA LYS A 169 -10.97 1.08 -19.37
C LYS A 169 -12.26 1.60 -18.74
N LEU A 170 -12.11 2.47 -17.74
CA LEU A 170 -13.19 3.29 -17.21
C LEU A 170 -13.38 4.48 -18.16
N LYS A 171 -14.61 4.70 -18.62
CA LYS A 171 -14.98 5.77 -19.56
C LYS A 171 -16.10 6.61 -18.98
N GLU A 172 -16.10 7.90 -19.30
CA GLU A 172 -17.21 8.81 -18.96
C GLU A 172 -18.52 8.35 -19.61
N LYS A 173 -18.45 8.02 -20.91
CA LYS A 173 -19.55 7.47 -21.70
C LYS A 173 -19.00 6.34 -22.57
N LEU A 174 -19.76 5.26 -22.71
CA LEU A 174 -19.46 4.27 -23.75
C LEU A 174 -19.68 4.95 -25.10
N GLN A 175 -18.71 4.79 -26.01
CA GLN A 175 -18.95 5.13 -27.41
C GLN A 175 -20.00 4.14 -27.89
N VAL A 176 -21.22 4.64 -28.12
CA VAL A 176 -22.20 3.91 -28.92
C VAL A 176 -21.58 3.88 -30.30
N ASN A 177 -21.00 2.74 -30.67
CA ASN A 177 -20.68 2.49 -32.06
C ASN A 177 -22.03 2.37 -32.77
N ASP A 178 -22.54 3.51 -33.24
CA ASP A 178 -23.61 3.56 -34.23
C ASP A 178 -23.10 2.76 -35.43
N THR A 179 -23.52 1.50 -35.48
CA THR A 179 -23.38 0.66 -36.66
C THR A 179 -24.74 0.80 -37.32
N ASP A 180 -24.75 1.52 -38.45
CA ASP A 180 -25.89 1.65 -39.39
C ASP A 180 -26.63 0.32 -39.64
#